data_AF-F5L3F3-F1
#
_entry.id   AF-F5L3F3-F1
#
_cell.length_a   1.000
_cell.length_b   1.000
_cell.length_c   1.000
_cell.angle_alpha   90.00
_cell.angle_beta   90.00
_cell.angle_gamma   90.00
#
_symmetry.space_group_name_H-M   'P 1'
#
loop_
_entity.id
_entity.type
_entity.pdbx_description
1 polymer ?
#
loop_
_entity_poly.entity_id
_entity_poly.type
_entity_poly.pdbx_seq_one_letter_code
_entity_poly.pdbx_strand_id
1 'polypeptide(L)'
;MTSRLTATERTIFVLFLFILSWMASGEVEASEPHHVRILKMEMMVLGGDGELRVVQTIHYKNQDETDAPFLVALPKPHNNPWVIQGIPEDAEITQQDDGLLVDWPLPVGETTVTVGYTIPLEDRSVTPVFRQPVLTEQIDVLIEINKLIVQTGDFLPQSQREQYGGQEFRRFTKLNLQPNEPWPVFFRMYRVDEARAGKEPYLIAGEAVDPSLKVIGHVHQKNIPKTVFNIFTIIFILTVGMISIRWSTKGT
;
A
#
# COMPACT_ATOMS: atom_id res chain seq x y z
N MET A 1 -36.51 -15.11 35.65
CA MET A 1 -36.06 -16.52 35.65
C MET A 1 -34.85 -16.63 34.74
N THR A 2 -33.65 -16.74 35.29
CA THR A 2 -32.41 -16.96 34.51
C THR A 2 -32.11 -18.46 34.53
N SER A 3 -32.26 -19.14 33.40
CA SER A 3 -31.90 -20.56 33.30
C SER A 3 -30.38 -20.66 33.41
N ARG A 4 -29.91 -21.34 34.47
CA ARG A 4 -28.48 -21.65 34.62
C ARG A 4 -28.22 -22.90 33.78
N LEU A 5 -27.48 -22.73 32.69
CA LEU A 5 -26.97 -23.85 31.91
C LEU A 5 -26.18 -24.79 32.82
N THR A 6 -26.51 -26.08 32.74
CA THR A 6 -25.81 -27.18 33.42
C THR A 6 -24.37 -27.30 32.90
N ALA A 7 -23.49 -27.94 33.67
CA ALA A 7 -22.07 -28.06 33.32
C ALA A 7 -21.86 -28.69 31.93
N THR A 8 -22.70 -29.65 31.55
CA THR A 8 -22.68 -30.31 30.24
C THR A 8 -23.04 -29.36 29.10
N GLU A 9 -24.06 -28.52 29.30
CA GLU A 9 -24.50 -27.54 28.30
C GLU A 9 -23.45 -26.45 28.05
N ARG A 10 -22.69 -26.07 29.09
CA ARG A 10 -21.57 -25.11 28.95
C ARG A 10 -20.42 -25.69 28.11
N THR A 11 -20.10 -26.96 28.30
CA THR A 11 -19.04 -27.63 27.53
C THR A 11 -19.40 -27.72 26.05
N ILE A 12 -20.66 -28.07 25.73
CA ILE A 12 -21.15 -28.13 24.35
C ILE A 12 -21.14 -26.74 23.72
N PHE A 13 -21.55 -25.71 24.46
CA PHE A 13 -21.59 -24.33 23.98
C PHE A 13 -20.18 -23.78 23.66
N VAL A 14 -19.19 -24.09 24.51
CA VAL A 14 -17.78 -23.71 24.25
C VAL A 14 -17.22 -24.46 23.04
N LEU A 15 -17.53 -25.75 22.89
CA LEU A 15 -17.11 -26.54 21.73
C LEU A 15 -17.70 -25.98 20.42
N PHE A 16 -18.99 -25.60 20.47
CA PHE A 16 -19.70 -25.01 19.34
C PHE A 16 -19.12 -23.65 18.95
N LEU A 17 -18.79 -22.79 19.92
CA LEU A 17 -18.11 -21.51 19.67
C LEU A 17 -16.70 -21.71 19.11
N PHE A 18 -15.98 -22.75 19.54
CA PHE A 18 -14.65 -23.05 19.02
C PHE A 18 -14.71 -23.49 17.55
N ILE A 19 -15.67 -24.34 17.19
CA ILE A 19 -15.91 -24.77 15.80
C ILE A 19 -16.35 -23.59 14.93
N LEU A 20 -17.24 -22.72 15.44
CA LEU A 20 -17.64 -21.48 14.76
C LEU A 20 -16.47 -20.52 14.55
N SER A 21 -15.58 -20.38 15.54
CA SER A 21 -14.38 -19.55 15.41
C SER A 21 -13.39 -20.14 14.39
N TRP A 22 -13.31 -21.47 14.31
CA TRP A 22 -12.46 -22.17 13.33
C TRP A 22 -13.03 -22.11 11.90
N MET A 23 -14.36 -22.11 11.74
CA MET A 23 -15.00 -21.87 10.44
C MET A 23 -15.05 -20.38 10.05
N ALA A 24 -14.97 -19.47 11.03
CA ALA A 24 -14.92 -18.02 10.80
C ALA A 24 -13.50 -17.51 10.48
N SER A 25 -12.45 -18.30 10.73
CA SER A 25 -11.15 -18.05 10.11
C SER A 25 -11.23 -18.49 8.66
N GLY A 26 -11.86 -17.66 7.83
CA GLY A 26 -11.72 -17.78 6.38
C GLY A 26 -10.24 -17.94 6.06
N GLU A 27 -9.92 -18.92 5.22
CA GLU A 27 -8.58 -19.05 4.68
C GLU A 27 -8.22 -17.69 4.11
N VAL A 28 -7.23 -17.03 4.72
CA VAL A 28 -6.55 -15.93 4.06
C VAL A 28 -5.87 -16.61 2.88
N GLU A 29 -6.53 -16.56 1.73
CA GLU A 29 -5.94 -16.94 0.44
C GLU A 29 -4.56 -16.28 0.42
N ALA A 30 -3.52 -17.11 0.46
CA ALA A 30 -2.19 -16.64 0.17
C ALA A 30 -2.27 -16.09 -1.25
N SER A 31 -2.21 -14.76 -1.41
CA SER A 31 -2.29 -14.13 -2.72
C SER A 31 -1.30 -14.86 -3.62
N GLU A 32 -1.77 -15.37 -4.76
CA GLU A 32 -0.93 -16.06 -5.73
C GLU A 32 0.37 -15.27 -5.94
N PRO A 33 1.53 -15.95 -6.12
CA PRO A 33 2.78 -15.24 -6.34
C PRO A 33 2.63 -14.37 -7.58
N HIS A 34 2.58 -13.05 -7.40
CA HIS A 34 2.54 -12.11 -8.51
C HIS A 34 3.84 -12.23 -9.30
N HIS A 35 3.76 -12.87 -10.47
CA HIS A 35 4.89 -13.11 -11.39
C HIS A 35 5.61 -11.82 -11.77
N VAL A 36 4.85 -10.73 -11.88
CA VAL A 36 5.33 -9.36 -12.05
C VAL A 36 4.97 -8.54 -10.82
N ARG A 37 5.93 -7.75 -10.34
CA ARG A 37 5.72 -6.79 -9.25
C ARG A 37 6.53 -5.52 -9.48
N ILE A 38 6.10 -4.44 -8.85
CA ILE A 38 6.84 -3.17 -8.84
C ILE A 38 7.63 -3.10 -7.54
N LEU A 39 8.97 -3.11 -7.64
CA LEU A 39 9.86 -2.97 -6.49
C LEU A 39 9.83 -1.54 -5.93
N LYS A 40 9.84 -0.56 -6.83
CA LYS A 40 9.80 0.86 -6.49
C LYS A 40 9.16 1.65 -7.61
N MET A 41 8.29 2.57 -7.25
CA MET A 41 7.77 3.62 -8.12
C MET A 41 8.18 4.97 -7.54
N GLU A 42 8.82 5.82 -8.33
CA GLU A 42 9.21 7.17 -7.93
C GLU A 42 8.49 8.18 -8.83
N MET A 43 7.85 9.17 -8.23
CA MET A 43 7.06 10.18 -8.93
C MET A 43 7.57 11.56 -8.56
N MET A 44 8.20 12.24 -9.51
CA MET A 44 8.57 13.64 -9.38
C MET A 44 7.43 14.51 -9.88
N VAL A 45 6.83 15.29 -8.98
CA VAL A 45 5.66 16.13 -9.26
C VAL A 45 6.07 17.60 -9.26
N LEU A 46 5.92 18.23 -10.41
CA LEU A 46 6.26 19.63 -10.66
C LEU A 46 4.99 20.45 -10.86
N GLY A 47 4.85 21.54 -10.11
CA GLY A 47 3.71 22.45 -10.25
C GLY A 47 3.86 23.36 -11.45
N GLY A 48 2.84 23.43 -12.31
CA GLY A 48 2.75 24.34 -13.46
C GLY A 48 1.51 25.25 -13.39
N ASP A 49 1.33 26.06 -14.43
CA ASP A 49 0.17 26.94 -14.58
C ASP A 49 -1.04 26.14 -15.09
N GLY A 50 -1.84 25.62 -14.16
CA GLY A 50 -3.09 24.90 -14.45
C GLY A 50 -2.96 23.38 -14.57
N GLU A 51 -1.75 22.84 -14.47
CA GLU A 51 -1.47 21.40 -14.50
C GLU A 51 -0.31 21.04 -13.56
N LEU A 52 -0.25 19.77 -13.16
CA LEU A 52 0.95 19.16 -12.60
C LEU A 52 1.67 18.40 -13.72
N ARG A 53 2.99 18.53 -13.79
CA ARG A 53 3.82 17.68 -14.63
C ARG A 53 4.42 16.59 -13.76
N VAL A 54 4.24 15.34 -14.16
CA VAL A 54 4.71 14.19 -13.41
C VAL A 54 5.69 13.40 -14.26
N VAL A 55 6.84 13.10 -13.69
CA VAL A 55 7.78 12.10 -14.21
C VAL A 55 7.72 10.90 -13.28
N GLN A 56 7.31 9.75 -13.79
CA GLN A 56 7.14 8.52 -13.05
C GLN A 56 8.15 7.49 -13.54
N THR A 57 9.02 7.04 -12.63
CA THR A 57 9.98 5.95 -12.86
C THR A 57 9.51 4.72 -12.11
N ILE A 58 9.39 3.60 -12.81
CA ILE A 58 8.86 2.34 -12.29
C ILE A 58 9.92 1.26 -12.46
N HIS A 59 10.28 0.61 -11.36
CA HIS A 59 11.19 -0.51 -11.33
C HIS A 59 10.41 -1.81 -11.19
N TYR A 60 10.24 -2.51 -12.31
CA TYR A 60 9.58 -3.81 -12.36
C TYR A 60 10.55 -4.93 -12.04
N LYS A 61 10.02 -6.00 -11.44
CA LYS A 61 10.66 -7.31 -11.36
C LYS A 61 9.71 -8.35 -11.92
N ASN A 62 10.13 -9.00 -13.00
CA ASN A 62 9.43 -10.13 -13.59
C ASN A 62 10.20 -11.43 -13.28
N GLN A 63 9.48 -12.46 -12.85
CA GLN A 63 10.05 -13.75 -12.48
C GLN A 63 9.99 -14.78 -13.61
N ASP A 64 9.07 -14.62 -14.56
CA ASP A 64 8.77 -15.63 -15.58
C ASP A 64 8.67 -15.02 -16.98
N GLU A 65 9.00 -15.80 -18.00
CA GLU A 65 8.80 -15.38 -19.38
C GLU A 65 7.31 -15.20 -19.67
N THR A 66 6.96 -14.07 -20.28
CA THR A 66 5.59 -13.75 -20.69
C THR A 66 5.66 -13.14 -22.08
N ASP A 67 4.77 -13.55 -22.98
CA ASP A 67 4.59 -12.91 -24.29
C ASP A 67 3.52 -11.82 -24.24
N ALA A 68 2.89 -11.60 -23.08
CA ALA A 68 1.79 -10.66 -22.95
C ALA A 68 2.29 -9.20 -22.95
N PRO A 69 1.53 -8.28 -23.57
CA PRO A 69 1.77 -6.86 -23.42
C PRO A 69 1.61 -6.45 -21.96
N PHE A 70 2.31 -5.40 -21.53
CA PHE A 70 2.20 -4.86 -20.17
C PHE A 70 1.61 -3.45 -20.18
N LEU A 71 0.89 -3.14 -19.10
CA LEU A 71 0.30 -1.84 -18.84
C LEU A 71 1.20 -1.03 -17.91
N VAL A 72 1.60 0.15 -18.37
CA VAL A 72 2.13 1.21 -17.50
C VAL A 72 0.94 1.99 -16.96
N ALA A 73 0.48 1.63 -15.76
CA ALA A 73 -0.71 2.23 -15.17
C ALA A 73 -0.43 3.65 -14.65
N LEU A 74 -1.32 4.58 -15.03
CA LEU A 74 -1.26 6.00 -14.71
C LEU A 74 -2.45 6.41 -13.81
N PRO A 75 -2.30 7.43 -12.95
CA PRO A 75 -3.41 7.90 -12.13
C PRO A 75 -4.54 8.52 -12.95
N LYS A 76 -5.74 8.56 -12.39
CA LYS A 76 -6.86 9.34 -12.96
C LYS A 76 -7.14 10.57 -12.09
N PRO A 77 -7.26 11.79 -12.66
CA PRO A 77 -7.11 12.13 -14.08
C PRO A 77 -5.63 12.21 -14.52
N HIS A 78 -5.35 11.94 -15.80
CA HIS A 78 -4.08 12.25 -16.46
C HIS A 78 -4.33 12.67 -17.91
N ASN A 79 -3.38 13.40 -18.49
CA ASN A 79 -3.39 13.92 -19.84
C ASN A 79 -2.01 13.74 -20.48
N ASN A 80 -2.00 13.53 -21.80
CA ASN A 80 -0.80 13.54 -22.63
C ASN A 80 0.34 12.68 -22.08
N PRO A 81 0.18 11.36 -21.90
CA PRO A 81 1.29 10.51 -21.47
C PRO A 81 2.33 10.33 -22.58
N TRP A 82 3.62 10.33 -22.23
CA TRP A 82 4.73 10.05 -23.13
C TRP A 82 5.79 9.17 -22.45
N VAL A 83 6.52 8.41 -23.26
CA VAL A 83 7.63 7.59 -22.79
C VAL A 83 8.92 8.43 -22.78
N ILE A 84 9.71 8.27 -21.72
CA ILE A 84 11.03 8.89 -21.58
C ILE A 84 12.13 7.84 -21.76
N GLN A 85 11.99 6.68 -21.11
CA GLN A 85 13.00 5.62 -21.13
C GLN A 85 12.38 4.25 -20.81
N GLY A 86 13.06 3.17 -21.23
CA GLY A 86 12.81 1.82 -20.73
C GLY A 86 11.83 0.99 -21.54
N ILE A 87 11.32 1.54 -22.64
CA ILE A 87 10.53 0.84 -23.65
C ILE A 87 11.34 0.87 -24.95
N PRO A 88 11.46 -0.26 -25.68
CA PRO A 88 12.14 -0.31 -26.98
C PRO A 88 11.53 0.68 -27.99
N GLU A 89 12.35 1.21 -28.89
CA GLU A 89 11.90 2.17 -29.92
C GLU A 89 10.93 1.56 -30.94
N ASP A 90 10.98 0.25 -31.12
CA ASP A 90 10.14 -0.54 -32.03
C ASP A 90 8.86 -1.08 -31.37
N ALA A 91 8.68 -0.89 -30.06
CA ALA A 91 7.47 -1.31 -29.37
C ALA A 91 6.28 -0.41 -29.74
N GLU A 92 5.13 -1.03 -30.05
CA GLU A 92 3.89 -0.29 -30.27
C GLU A 92 3.30 0.15 -28.92
N ILE A 93 2.91 1.43 -28.82
CA ILE A 93 2.35 2.01 -27.59
C ILE A 93 0.94 2.53 -27.87
N THR A 94 -0.05 1.98 -27.17
CA THR A 94 -1.43 2.42 -27.24
C THR A 94 -1.82 3.17 -25.98
N GLN A 95 -2.30 4.40 -26.11
CA GLN A 95 -2.87 5.14 -24.99
C GLN A 95 -4.25 4.57 -24.61
N GLN A 96 -4.46 4.31 -23.33
CA GLN A 96 -5.72 3.84 -22.75
C GLN A 96 -6.13 4.74 -21.59
N ASP A 97 -7.39 4.64 -21.17
CA ASP A 97 -7.92 5.46 -20.07
C ASP A 97 -7.14 5.27 -18.76
N ASP A 98 -6.52 4.12 -18.54
CA ASP A 98 -5.79 3.73 -17.34
C ASP A 98 -4.25 3.74 -17.51
N GLY A 99 -3.74 4.16 -18.67
CA GLY A 99 -2.31 4.38 -18.87
C GLY A 99 -1.81 4.09 -20.29
N LEU A 100 -0.62 3.50 -20.38
CA LEU A 100 0.00 3.12 -21.65
C LEU A 100 0.08 1.60 -21.76
N LEU A 101 -0.64 1.02 -22.72
CA LEU A 101 -0.45 -0.38 -23.09
C LEU A 101 0.75 -0.45 -24.04
N VAL A 102 1.77 -1.22 -23.65
CA VAL A 102 2.98 -1.42 -24.44
C VAL A 102 2.94 -2.83 -25.01
N ASP A 103 2.90 -2.94 -26.34
CA ASP A 103 2.94 -4.22 -27.06
C ASP A 103 4.38 -4.72 -27.13
N TRP A 104 4.91 -5.03 -25.95
CA TRP A 104 6.23 -5.61 -25.77
C TRP A 104 6.21 -6.44 -24.49
N PRO A 105 6.70 -7.68 -24.50
CA PRO A 105 6.76 -8.48 -23.28
C PRO A 105 7.75 -7.89 -22.28
N LEU A 106 7.36 -7.83 -21.02
CA LEU A 106 8.26 -7.40 -19.94
C LEU A 106 9.36 -8.47 -19.74
N PRO A 107 10.66 -8.15 -19.91
CA PRO A 107 11.73 -9.14 -19.80
C PRO A 107 11.83 -9.75 -18.40
N VAL A 108 12.27 -11.01 -18.33
CA VAL A 108 12.62 -11.66 -17.06
C VAL A 108 13.76 -10.89 -16.38
N GLY A 109 13.61 -10.63 -15.09
CA GLY A 109 14.56 -9.84 -14.30
C GLY A 109 14.03 -8.45 -13.96
N GLU A 110 14.94 -7.50 -13.80
CA GLU A 110 14.62 -6.13 -13.42
C GLU A 110 14.59 -5.21 -14.65
N THR A 111 13.49 -4.47 -14.80
CA THR A 111 13.31 -3.50 -15.89
C THR A 111 12.88 -2.16 -15.30
N THR A 112 13.46 -1.07 -15.80
CA THR A 112 13.09 0.29 -15.38
C THR A 112 12.42 1.02 -16.54
N VAL A 113 11.21 1.52 -16.31
CA VAL A 113 10.45 2.31 -17.27
C VAL A 113 10.22 3.70 -16.69
N THR A 114 10.47 4.73 -17.50
CA THR A 114 10.21 6.12 -17.13
C THR A 114 9.23 6.73 -18.11
N VAL A 115 8.14 7.28 -17.59
CA VAL A 115 7.10 7.95 -18.35
C VAL A 115 6.85 9.34 -17.78
N GLY A 116 6.42 10.25 -18.65
CA GLY A 116 5.93 11.56 -18.25
C GLY A 116 4.46 11.71 -18.59
N TYR A 117 3.74 12.49 -17.80
CA TYR A 117 2.34 12.85 -18.07
C TYR A 117 1.99 14.15 -17.35
N THR A 118 0.81 14.68 -17.67
CA THR A 118 0.24 15.86 -17.01
C THR A 118 -1.02 15.50 -16.23
N ILE A 119 -1.29 16.17 -15.11
CA ILE A 119 -2.53 16.05 -14.35
C ILE A 119 -3.21 17.43 -14.35
N PRO A 120 -4.43 17.57 -14.89
CA PRO A 120 -5.13 18.85 -14.89
C PRO A 120 -5.48 19.26 -13.46
N LEU A 121 -5.34 20.55 -13.16
CA LEU A 121 -5.78 21.13 -11.89
C LEU A 121 -7.15 21.78 -12.05
N GLU A 122 -8.07 21.48 -11.13
CA GLU A 122 -9.34 22.19 -10.98
C GLU A 122 -9.22 23.10 -9.74
N ASP A 123 -9.42 24.40 -9.93
CA ASP A 123 -9.24 25.41 -8.87
C ASP A 123 -7.90 25.30 -8.13
N ARG A 124 -6.83 24.98 -8.88
CA ARG A 124 -5.45 24.78 -8.39
C ARG A 124 -5.27 23.56 -7.47
N SER A 125 -6.19 22.62 -7.49
CA SER A 125 -6.12 21.37 -6.74
C SER A 125 -6.54 20.18 -7.59
N VAL A 126 -6.18 18.98 -7.15
CA VAL A 126 -6.60 17.73 -7.79
C VAL A 126 -6.40 16.57 -6.82
N THR A 127 -7.21 15.52 -6.96
CA THR A 127 -7.04 14.25 -6.24
C THR A 127 -6.88 13.10 -7.23
N PRO A 128 -5.68 12.90 -7.83
CA PRO A 128 -5.40 11.70 -8.60
C PRO A 128 -5.60 10.44 -7.76
N VAL A 129 -6.16 9.41 -8.38
CA VAL A 129 -6.26 8.07 -7.81
C VAL A 129 -5.25 7.16 -8.50
N PHE A 130 -4.24 6.74 -7.75
CA PHE A 130 -3.27 5.74 -8.20
C PHE A 130 -3.85 4.35 -8.01
N ARG A 131 -3.71 3.51 -9.03
CA ARG A 131 -4.10 2.09 -8.97
C ARG A 131 -3.14 1.31 -9.83
N GLN A 132 -2.48 0.32 -9.24
CA GLN A 132 -1.52 -0.52 -9.94
C GLN A 132 -2.10 -1.93 -10.09
N PRO A 133 -2.02 -2.58 -11.26
CA PRO A 133 -2.57 -3.91 -11.47
C PRO A 133 -1.76 -5.02 -10.78
N VAL A 134 -0.57 -4.68 -10.29
CA VAL A 134 0.37 -5.60 -9.61
C VAL A 134 0.78 -5.04 -8.25
N LEU A 135 1.30 -5.91 -7.39
CA LEU A 135 1.85 -5.51 -6.10
C LEU A 135 2.94 -4.44 -6.29
N THR A 136 2.82 -3.34 -5.56
CA THR A 136 3.84 -2.28 -5.54
C THR A 136 4.42 -2.15 -4.14
N GLU A 137 5.69 -2.54 -3.98
CA GLU A 137 6.35 -2.63 -2.67
C GLU A 137 6.60 -1.23 -2.07
N GLN A 138 7.02 -0.26 -2.89
CA GLN A 138 7.30 1.10 -2.46
C GLN A 138 6.89 2.14 -3.52
N ILE A 139 6.26 3.22 -3.08
CA ILE A 139 5.95 4.39 -3.89
C ILE A 139 6.52 5.63 -3.20
N ASP A 140 7.39 6.35 -3.88
CA ASP A 140 7.96 7.62 -3.46
C ASP A 140 7.37 8.76 -4.29
N VAL A 141 6.81 9.77 -3.62
CA VAL A 141 6.31 10.99 -4.25
C VAL A 141 7.22 12.15 -3.84
N LEU A 142 7.94 12.70 -4.81
CA LEU A 142 8.82 13.84 -4.66
C LEU A 142 8.06 15.09 -5.09
N ILE A 143 7.79 16.00 -4.16
CA ILE A 143 7.11 17.27 -4.46
C ILE A 143 8.06 18.45 -4.27
N GLU A 144 7.94 19.45 -5.14
CA GLU A 144 8.72 20.68 -5.00
C GLU A 144 8.32 21.48 -3.74
N ILE A 145 9.32 21.78 -2.90
CA ILE A 145 9.09 22.55 -1.66
C ILE A 145 8.62 23.96 -2.03
N ASN A 146 7.69 24.52 -1.25
CA ASN A 146 7.11 25.87 -1.40
C ASN A 146 6.25 26.09 -2.66
N LYS A 147 6.01 25.07 -3.49
CA LYS A 147 5.09 25.17 -4.63
C LYS A 147 3.87 24.29 -4.54
N LEU A 148 3.98 23.14 -3.89
CA LEU A 148 2.91 22.16 -3.78
C LEU A 148 2.65 21.76 -2.33
N ILE A 149 1.38 21.57 -2.01
CA ILE A 149 0.92 20.85 -0.83
C ILE A 149 0.45 19.48 -1.29
N VAL A 150 0.83 18.44 -0.54
CA VAL A 150 0.32 17.08 -0.72
C VAL A 150 -0.41 16.63 0.56
N GLN A 151 -1.52 15.92 0.41
CA GLN A 151 -2.26 15.29 1.51
C GLN A 151 -2.76 13.91 1.06
N THR A 152 -2.69 12.93 1.95
CA THR A 152 -3.26 11.57 1.74
C THR A 152 -3.35 10.87 3.09
N GLY A 153 -4.19 9.84 3.17
CA GLY A 153 -4.02 8.79 4.18
C GLY A 153 -2.75 7.98 3.89
N ASP A 154 -2.10 7.49 4.94
CA ASP A 154 -1.08 6.43 4.86
C ASP A 154 0.28 6.79 4.23
N PHE A 155 0.71 8.05 4.28
CA PHE A 155 2.14 8.33 4.11
C PHE A 155 2.92 8.05 5.39
N LEU A 156 4.12 7.48 5.22
CA LEU A 156 5.18 7.72 6.17
C LEU A 156 5.73 9.13 5.87
N PRO A 157 5.51 10.14 6.73
CA PRO A 157 6.11 11.44 6.54
C PRO A 157 7.63 11.28 6.67
N GLN A 158 8.34 11.37 5.56
CA GLN A 158 9.80 11.38 5.56
C GLN A 158 10.25 12.84 5.58
N SER A 159 11.06 13.21 6.57
CA SER A 159 11.64 14.56 6.70
C SER A 159 12.79 14.83 5.72
N GLN A 160 13.04 13.91 4.78
CA GLN A 160 14.15 14.01 3.85
C GLN A 160 13.87 15.05 2.77
N ARG A 161 14.74 16.06 2.75
CA ARG A 161 14.88 16.99 1.64
C ARG A 161 15.87 16.40 0.66
N GLU A 162 15.53 16.44 -0.60
CA GLU A 162 16.40 16.02 -1.68
C GLU A 162 16.64 17.14 -2.66
N GLN A 163 17.80 17.11 -3.32
CA GLN A 163 18.16 18.13 -4.28
C GLN A 163 18.36 17.49 -5.66
N TYR A 164 17.54 17.91 -6.61
CA TYR A 164 17.66 17.51 -8.02
C TYR A 164 17.74 18.77 -8.88
N GLY A 165 18.80 18.91 -9.68
CA GLY A 165 18.93 20.06 -10.60
C GLY A 165 18.89 21.43 -9.91
N GLY A 166 19.31 21.52 -8.65
CA GLY A 166 19.27 22.75 -7.86
C GLY A 166 17.91 23.05 -7.20
N GLN A 167 16.89 22.23 -7.40
CA GLN A 167 15.58 22.34 -6.75
C GLN A 167 15.48 21.41 -5.55
N GLU A 168 14.80 21.88 -4.49
CA GLU A 168 14.53 21.07 -3.30
C GLU A 168 13.19 20.36 -3.40
N PHE A 169 13.20 19.07 -3.09
CA PHE A 169 12.04 18.20 -3.05
C PHE A 169 11.82 17.65 -1.65
N ARG A 170 10.56 17.40 -1.31
CA ARG A 170 10.18 16.60 -0.14
C ARG A 170 9.65 15.26 -0.60
N ARG A 171 10.16 14.18 -0.01
CA ARG A 171 9.73 12.81 -0.32
C ARG A 171 8.60 12.37 0.60
N PHE A 172 7.61 11.71 0.02
CA PHE A 172 6.53 11.02 0.73
C PHE A 172 6.48 9.57 0.28
N THR A 173 6.46 8.63 1.24
CA THR A 173 6.56 7.21 0.91
C THR A 173 5.31 6.45 1.34
N LYS A 174 4.71 5.70 0.40
CA LYS A 174 3.69 4.68 0.64
C LYS A 174 4.32 3.31 0.44
N LEU A 175 4.09 2.40 1.38
CA LEU A 175 4.55 1.02 1.30
C LEU A 175 3.40 0.07 0.97
N ASN A 176 3.74 -1.00 0.27
CA ASN A 176 2.90 -2.17 0.02
C ASN A 176 1.49 -1.82 -0.48
N LEU A 177 1.39 -1.18 -1.64
CA LEU A 177 0.11 -1.00 -2.31
C LEU A 177 -0.32 -2.33 -2.94
N GLN A 178 -1.46 -2.86 -2.51
CA GLN A 178 -1.98 -4.12 -3.03
C GLN A 178 -2.47 -3.96 -4.48
N PRO A 179 -2.46 -5.03 -5.29
CA PRO A 179 -3.01 -4.99 -6.64
C PRO A 179 -4.43 -4.43 -6.66
N ASN A 180 -4.67 -3.48 -7.56
CA ASN A 180 -5.93 -2.79 -7.80
C ASN A 180 -6.47 -1.97 -6.61
N GLU A 181 -5.71 -1.84 -5.52
CA GLU A 181 -6.05 -0.96 -4.40
C GLU A 181 -6.02 0.50 -4.85
N PRO A 182 -7.13 1.26 -4.75
CA PRO A 182 -7.13 2.67 -5.08
C PRO A 182 -6.43 3.48 -3.98
N TRP A 183 -5.49 4.32 -4.39
CA TRP A 183 -4.77 5.21 -3.49
C TRP A 183 -4.93 6.68 -3.94
N PRO A 184 -5.86 7.43 -3.32
CA PRO A 184 -6.09 8.83 -3.65
C PRO A 184 -5.02 9.72 -3.02
N VAL A 185 -4.40 10.59 -3.81
CA VAL A 185 -3.41 11.56 -3.33
C VAL A 185 -3.89 12.96 -3.70
N PHE A 186 -4.08 13.82 -2.72
CA PHE A 186 -4.50 15.20 -2.94
C PHE A 186 -3.29 16.11 -3.14
N PHE A 187 -3.32 16.89 -4.21
CA PHE A 187 -2.36 17.94 -4.52
C PHE A 187 -3.04 19.30 -4.58
N ARG A 188 -2.38 20.34 -4.04
CA ARG A 188 -2.81 21.74 -4.15
C ARG A 188 -1.62 22.64 -4.42
N MET A 189 -1.73 23.53 -5.39
CA MET A 189 -0.73 24.58 -5.59
C MET A 189 -0.72 25.52 -4.40
N TYR A 190 0.46 25.72 -3.83
CA TYR A 190 0.69 26.64 -2.73
C TYR A 190 0.48 28.09 -3.21
N ARG A 191 -0.16 28.94 -2.39
CA ARG A 191 -0.38 30.34 -2.76
C ARG A 191 0.69 31.27 -2.16
N VAL A 192 1.05 32.30 -2.91
CA VAL A 192 2.09 33.29 -2.51
C VAL A 192 1.66 34.12 -1.30
N ASP A 193 0.37 34.35 -1.10
CA ASP A 193 -0.22 34.99 0.08
C ASP A 193 -0.15 34.09 1.33
N GLU A 194 -0.20 32.77 1.17
CA GLU A 194 0.03 31.81 2.27
C GLU A 194 1.50 31.85 2.74
N ALA A 195 2.44 32.03 1.82
CA ALA A 195 3.87 32.21 2.11
C ALA A 195 4.15 33.47 2.95
N ARG A 196 3.46 34.57 2.64
CA ARG A 196 3.60 35.86 3.35
C ARG A 196 2.99 35.83 4.75
N ALA A 197 2.07 34.91 5.02
CA ALA A 197 1.46 34.73 6.34
C ALA A 197 2.29 33.85 7.29
N GLY A 198 3.51 33.44 6.90
CA GLY A 198 4.37 32.58 7.71
C GLY A 198 3.83 31.16 7.92
N LYS A 199 2.81 30.75 7.15
CA LYS A 199 2.28 29.39 7.17
C LYS A 199 3.17 28.56 6.27
N GLU A 200 4.08 27.74 6.79
CA GLU A 200 4.74 26.78 5.89
C GLU A 200 3.69 25.93 5.16
N PRO A 201 4.01 25.37 3.98
CA PRO A 201 3.18 24.36 3.33
C PRO A 201 3.08 23.12 4.22
N TYR A 202 2.25 23.20 5.27
CA TYR A 202 2.08 22.17 6.26
C TYR A 202 1.09 21.14 5.72
N LEU A 203 1.59 19.91 5.73
CA LEU A 203 0.83 18.66 5.84
C LEU A 203 -0.38 18.85 6.76
N ILE A 204 -1.58 18.60 6.24
CA ILE A 204 -2.65 18.07 7.10
C ILE A 204 -2.46 16.57 7.03
N ALA A 205 -1.52 16.06 7.83
CA ALA A 205 -1.53 14.65 8.16
C ALA A 205 -2.79 14.41 8.98
N GLY A 206 -3.64 13.46 8.56
CA GLY A 206 -4.51 12.81 9.52
C GLY A 206 -3.59 12.18 10.57
N GLU A 207 -3.58 12.74 11.77
CA GLU A 207 -2.75 12.36 12.92
C GLU A 207 -1.27 12.06 12.59
N ALA A 208 -0.41 13.06 12.79
CA ALA A 208 1.03 12.87 12.80
C ALA A 208 1.40 11.77 13.83
N VAL A 209 1.77 10.59 13.32
CA VAL A 209 2.35 9.52 14.13
C VAL A 209 3.71 9.99 14.63
N ASP A 210 3.90 9.94 15.96
CA ASP A 210 5.09 10.40 16.68
C ASP A 210 6.39 9.83 16.06
N PRO A 211 7.38 10.67 15.68
CA PRO A 211 8.68 10.20 15.17
C PRO A 211 9.51 9.42 16.20
N SER A 212 9.09 9.38 17.48
CA SER A 212 9.68 8.53 18.52
C SER A 212 9.21 7.07 18.48
N LEU A 213 8.20 6.76 17.67
CA LEU A 213 7.90 5.37 17.34
C LEU A 213 9.04 4.84 16.49
N LYS A 214 9.82 3.93 17.09
CA LYS A 214 10.73 3.04 16.36
C LYS A 214 10.00 2.63 15.10
N VAL A 215 10.62 2.88 13.95
CA VAL A 215 10.29 2.19 12.71
C VAL A 215 10.34 0.71 13.06
N ILE A 216 9.18 0.14 13.39
CA ILE A 216 8.96 -1.28 13.26
C ILE A 216 8.97 -1.41 11.75
N GLY A 217 10.18 -1.57 11.20
CA GLY A 217 10.31 -2.33 10.00
C GLY A 217 9.49 -3.57 10.29
N HIS A 218 8.39 -3.76 9.56
CA HIS A 218 7.84 -5.08 9.41
C HIS A 218 8.93 -5.88 8.67
N VAL A 219 10.00 -6.20 9.41
CA VAL A 219 10.59 -7.51 9.41
C VAL A 219 9.38 -8.41 9.32
N HIS A 220 9.24 -9.08 8.19
CA HIS A 220 8.35 -10.21 8.03
C HIS A 220 8.07 -10.81 9.40
N GLN A 221 6.81 -10.93 9.78
CA GLN A 221 6.45 -12.06 10.63
C GLN A 221 6.76 -13.32 9.82
N LYS A 222 8.04 -13.64 9.69
CA LYS A 222 8.55 -14.99 9.57
C LYS A 222 8.05 -15.67 10.84
N ASN A 223 6.96 -16.41 10.69
CA ASN A 223 6.63 -17.55 11.55
C ASN A 223 6.72 -17.28 13.07
N ILE A 224 5.97 -16.29 13.58
CA ILE A 224 5.52 -16.36 14.98
C ILE A 224 4.20 -17.13 14.94
N PRO A 225 4.14 -18.32 15.55
CA PRO A 225 3.82 -19.51 14.80
C PRO A 225 2.45 -20.05 15.21
N LYS A 226 1.78 -20.79 14.31
CA LYS A 226 0.72 -21.75 14.66
C LYS A 226 1.10 -22.58 15.92
N THR A 227 2.39 -22.79 16.18
CA THR A 227 2.96 -23.39 17.39
C THR A 227 2.61 -22.67 18.70
N VAL A 228 2.65 -21.34 18.79
CA VAL A 228 2.30 -20.63 20.05
C VAL A 228 0.79 -20.73 20.31
N PHE A 229 -0.03 -20.59 19.27
CA PHE A 229 -1.48 -20.76 19.38
C PHE A 229 -1.87 -22.22 19.72
N ASN A 230 -1.18 -23.21 19.13
CA ASN A 230 -1.38 -24.63 19.44
C ASN A 230 -0.94 -24.97 20.87
N ILE A 231 0.17 -24.40 21.37
CA ILE A 231 0.63 -24.62 22.75
C ILE A 231 -0.40 -24.06 23.75
N PHE A 232 -0.89 -22.84 23.55
CA PHE A 232 -1.93 -22.28 24.43
C PHE A 232 -3.23 -23.08 24.37
N THR A 233 -3.62 -23.58 23.19
CA THR A 233 -4.79 -24.43 23.03
C THR A 233 -4.65 -25.78 23.75
N ILE A 234 -3.49 -26.43 23.63
CA ILE A 234 -3.20 -27.70 24.31
C ILE A 234 -3.17 -27.51 25.83
N ILE A 235 -2.53 -26.44 26.32
CA ILE A 235 -2.52 -26.10 27.75
C ILE A 235 -3.94 -25.86 28.25
N PHE A 236 -4.78 -25.13 27.50
CA PHE A 236 -6.18 -24.90 27.86
C PHE A 236 -6.99 -26.21 27.93
N ILE A 237 -6.88 -27.09 26.93
CA ILE A 237 -7.55 -28.40 26.91
C ILE A 237 -7.11 -29.27 28.10
N LEU A 238 -5.81 -29.34 28.38
CA LEU A 238 -5.29 -30.11 29.51
C LEU A 238 -5.76 -29.55 30.86
N THR A 239 -5.81 -28.23 31.00
CA THR A 239 -6.26 -27.59 32.24
C THR A 239 -7.76 -27.83 32.48
N VAL A 240 -8.59 -27.71 31.43
CA VAL A 240 -10.03 -28.02 31.51
C VAL A 240 -10.25 -29.51 31.79
N GLY A 241 -9.50 -30.41 31.15
CA GLY A 241 -9.55 -31.85 31.41
C GLY A 241 -9.20 -32.20 32.86
N MET A 242 -8.13 -31.61 33.42
CA MET A 242 -7.75 -31.82 34.83
C MET A 242 -8.79 -31.28 35.81
N ILE A 243 -9.41 -30.13 35.53
CA ILE A 243 -10.49 -29.58 36.38
C ILE A 243 -11.70 -30.52 36.37
N SER A 244 -12.11 -31.04 35.21
CA SER A 244 -13.22 -32.00 35.11
C SER A 244 -12.95 -33.31 35.86
N ILE A 245 -11.73 -33.85 35.78
CA ILE A 245 -11.35 -35.08 36.52
C ILE A 245 -11.35 -34.83 38.04
N ARG A 246 -10.89 -33.65 38.49
CA ARG A 246 -10.85 -33.28 39.91
C ARG A 246 -12.25 -33.02 40.49
N TRP A 247 -13.21 -32.57 39.67
CA TRP A 247 -14.60 -32.42 40.08
C TRP A 247 -15.36 -33.75 40.05
N SER A 248 -14.98 -34.68 39.15
CA SER A 248 -15.54 -36.03 39.12
C SER A 248 -15.14 -36.89 40.32
N THR A 249 -13.94 -36.71 40.86
CA THR A 249 -13.42 -37.49 42.01
C THR A 249 -13.86 -36.96 43.37
N LYS A 250 -14.46 -35.76 43.44
CA LYS A 250 -15.08 -35.22 44.66
C LYS A 250 -16.57 -35.55 44.79
N GLY A 251 -17.14 -36.23 43.78
CA GLY A 251 -18.54 -36.64 43.72
C GLY A 251 -18.78 -38.13 44.01
N THR A 252 -17.81 -38.82 44.63
CA THR A 252 -17.93 -40.18 45.19
C THR A 252 -17.61 -40.14 46.67
#